data_AF-A0A533U167-F1
#
_entry.id   AF-A0A533U167-F1
#
_cell.length_a   1.000
_cell.length_b   1.000
_cell.length_c   1.000
_cell.angle_alpha   90.00
_cell.angle_beta   90.00
_cell.angle_gamma   90.00
#
_symmetry.space_group_name_H-M   'P 1'
#
loop_
_entity.id
_entity.type
_entity.pdbx_description
1 polymer ?
#
loop_
_entity_poly.entity_id
_entity_poly.type
_entity_poly.pdbx_seq_one_letter_code
_entity_poly.pdbx_strand_id
1 'polypeptide(L)'
;MASSSSSPAIPGGIPQPIVKLNQTVLLTGVIAAIVFQQPLITSVLFFITLGAVLFGKKGSLIFFIGSRLFAEKNRNAPTDDPRLIRFNNTIATLLLGFAQIAFLLHAPLAGWILSGMLGVATAVALGGFCLGCFLFYQFNIQRYKLFGQRSEKESQG
;
A
#
# COMPACT_ATOMS: atom_id res chain seq x y z
N MET A 1 21.03 -12.38 26.97
CA MET A 1 21.56 -11.36 26.03
C MET A 1 20.94 -11.64 24.67
N ALA A 2 19.93 -10.87 24.27
CA ALA A 2 19.23 -11.08 23.00
C ALA A 2 20.10 -10.53 21.87
N SER A 3 20.63 -11.43 21.04
CA SER A 3 21.37 -11.11 19.83
C SER A 3 20.51 -10.23 18.93
N SER A 4 20.90 -8.95 18.83
CA SER A 4 20.35 -8.02 17.84
C SER A 4 20.87 -8.43 16.47
N SER A 5 20.10 -9.26 15.77
CA SER A 5 20.31 -9.56 14.35
C SER A 5 20.00 -8.30 13.54
N SER A 6 21.04 -7.51 13.28
CA SER A 6 20.99 -6.39 12.33
C SER A 6 20.62 -6.92 10.95
N SER A 7 19.35 -6.77 10.58
CA SER A 7 18.84 -7.08 9.24
C SER A 7 19.63 -6.26 8.21
N PRO A 8 20.11 -6.86 7.11
CA PRO A 8 20.91 -6.15 6.11
C PRO A 8 20.11 -4.97 5.55
N ALA A 9 20.73 -3.78 5.52
CA ALA A 9 20.10 -2.57 5.01
C ALA A 9 19.75 -2.75 3.52
N ILE A 10 18.46 -2.90 3.21
CA ILE A 10 17.98 -2.99 1.83
C ILE A 10 18.29 -1.66 1.12
N PRO A 11 19.04 -1.66 0.00
CA PRO A 11 19.34 -0.43 -0.74
C PRO A 11 18.04 0.27 -1.17
N GLY A 12 17.77 1.43 -0.58
CA GLY A 12 16.54 2.17 -0.84
C GLY A 12 15.28 1.54 -0.21
N GLY A 13 15.42 0.74 0.83
CA GLY A 13 14.28 0.32 1.63
C GLY A 13 13.54 1.50 2.28
N ILE A 14 12.26 1.32 2.60
CA ILE A 14 11.44 2.33 3.28
C ILE A 14 11.21 1.87 4.73
N PRO A 15 11.49 2.72 5.71
CA PRO A 15 11.38 2.35 7.11
C PRO A 15 9.93 2.13 7.53
N GLN A 16 9.72 1.06 8.29
CA GLN A 16 8.41 0.57 8.75
C GLN A 16 7.50 1.62 9.41
N PRO A 17 8.00 2.58 10.22
CA PRO A 17 7.15 3.63 10.80
C PRO A 17 6.44 4.50 9.76
N ILE A 18 7.09 4.76 8.62
CA ILE A 18 6.50 5.53 7.51
C ILE A 18 5.35 4.75 6.86
N VAL A 19 5.53 3.44 6.70
CA VAL A 19 4.50 2.56 6.13
C VAL A 19 3.29 2.49 7.06
N LYS A 20 3.51 2.34 8.37
CA LYS A 20 2.44 2.32 9.37
C LYS A 20 1.68 3.63 9.41
N LEU A 21 2.35 4.79 9.33
CA LEU A 21 1.67 6.08 9.24
C LEU A 21 0.73 6.17 8.04
N ASN A 22 1.18 5.78 6.86
CA ASN A 22 0.34 5.77 5.66
C ASN A 22 -0.90 4.87 5.85
N GLN A 23 -0.71 3.68 6.40
CA GLN A 23 -1.83 2.77 6.69
C GLN A 23 -2.77 3.32 7.77
N THR A 24 -2.25 3.96 8.82
CA THR A 24 -3.08 4.61 9.85
C THR A 24 -3.86 5.78 9.27
N VAL A 25 -3.26 6.61 8.42
CA VAL A 25 -3.95 7.72 7.73
C VAL A 25 -5.05 7.18 6.82
N LEU A 26 -4.77 6.12 6.05
CA LEU A 26 -5.78 5.50 5.20
C LEU A 26 -6.93 4.90 6.00
N LEU A 27 -6.62 4.14 7.06
CA LEU A 27 -7.62 3.52 7.91
C LEU A 27 -8.49 4.57 8.62
N THR A 28 -7.87 5.55 9.27
CA THR A 28 -8.59 6.64 9.96
C THR A 28 -9.40 7.48 8.99
N GLY A 29 -8.86 7.76 7.81
CA GLY A 29 -9.58 8.47 6.74
C GLY A 29 -10.80 7.71 6.25
N VAL A 30 -10.67 6.39 6.00
CA VAL A 30 -11.80 5.54 5.57
C VAL A 30 -12.87 5.47 6.66
N ILE A 31 -12.48 5.29 7.92
CA ILE A 31 -13.41 5.27 9.06
C ILE A 31 -14.15 6.61 9.16
N ALA A 32 -13.43 7.72 9.09
CA ALA A 32 -14.03 9.05 9.09
C ALA A 32 -14.99 9.24 7.90
N ALA A 33 -14.58 8.84 6.69
CA ALA A 33 -15.43 8.91 5.51
C ALA A 33 -16.76 8.17 5.73
N ILE A 34 -16.71 6.95 6.27
CA ILE A 34 -17.90 6.14 6.55
C ILE A 34 -18.74 6.76 7.67
N VAL A 35 -18.15 7.22 8.77
CA VAL A 35 -18.90 7.81 9.90
C VAL A 35 -19.60 9.09 9.49
N PHE A 36 -18.91 9.97 8.75
CA PHE A 36 -19.49 11.22 8.27
C PHE A 36 -20.33 11.05 6.99
N GLN A 37 -20.35 9.85 6.39
CA GLN A 37 -20.97 9.58 5.09
C GLN A 37 -20.54 10.58 3.99
N GLN A 38 -19.29 11.05 4.06
CA GLN A 38 -18.73 12.08 3.18
C GLN A 38 -17.86 11.46 2.07
N PRO A 39 -18.34 11.36 0.82
CA PRO A 39 -17.56 10.80 -0.28
C PRO A 39 -16.33 11.64 -0.63
N LEU A 40 -16.34 12.95 -0.33
CA LEU A 40 -15.19 13.83 -0.52
C LEU A 40 -13.93 13.35 0.21
N ILE A 41 -14.09 12.75 1.40
CA ILE A 41 -12.96 12.21 2.17
C ILE A 41 -12.32 11.03 1.40
N THR A 42 -13.15 10.18 0.78
CA THR A 42 -12.64 9.07 -0.06
C THR A 42 -11.92 9.60 -1.31
N SER A 43 -12.38 10.70 -1.92
CA SER A 43 -11.69 11.32 -3.05
C SER A 43 -10.32 11.88 -2.64
N VAL A 44 -10.21 12.50 -1.46
CA VAL A 44 -8.91 12.96 -0.92
C VAL A 44 -7.95 11.80 -0.71
N LEU A 45 -8.41 10.68 -0.12
CA LEU A 45 -7.59 9.47 0.06
C LEU A 45 -7.17 8.86 -1.28
N PHE A 46 -8.02 8.94 -2.30
CA PHE A 46 -7.70 8.51 -3.65
C PHE A 46 -6.53 9.33 -4.23
N PHE A 47 -6.59 10.66 -4.16
CA PHE A 47 -5.48 11.50 -4.65
C PHE A 47 -4.18 11.29 -3.88
N ILE A 48 -4.28 11.06 -2.57
CA ILE A 48 -3.14 10.72 -1.71
C ILE A 48 -2.45 9.42 -2.18
N THR A 49 -3.24 8.35 -2.35
CA THR A 49 -2.72 7.03 -2.76
C THR A 49 -2.23 7.06 -4.21
N LEU A 50 -2.96 7.72 -5.10
CA LEU A 50 -2.58 7.93 -6.49
C LEU A 50 -1.26 8.71 -6.61
N GLY A 51 -1.08 9.77 -5.82
CA GLY A 51 0.18 10.51 -5.75
C GLY A 51 1.35 9.64 -5.27
N ALA A 52 1.11 8.77 -4.29
CA ALA A 52 2.11 7.81 -3.82
C ALA A 52 2.50 6.76 -4.88
N VAL A 53 1.55 6.34 -5.73
CA VAL A 53 1.81 5.41 -6.85
C VAL A 53 2.56 6.11 -7.99
N LEU A 54 2.08 7.29 -8.42
CA LEU A 54 2.63 8.01 -9.57
C LEU A 54 4.02 8.60 -9.29
N PHE A 55 4.21 9.23 -8.13
CA PHE A 55 5.45 9.94 -7.82
C PHE A 55 6.42 9.15 -6.92
N GLY A 56 6.02 7.97 -6.42
CA GLY A 56 6.84 7.15 -5.55
C GLY A 56 7.42 7.94 -4.36
N LYS A 57 8.74 7.82 -4.14
CA LYS A 57 9.46 8.45 -3.01
C LYS A 57 9.52 9.98 -3.06
N LYS A 58 9.26 10.62 -4.20
CA LYS A 58 9.56 12.05 -4.42
C LYS A 58 8.34 12.97 -4.48
N GLY A 59 7.12 12.46 -4.60
CA GLY A 59 5.91 13.33 -4.68
C GLY A 59 4.78 12.95 -3.73
N SER A 60 5.03 12.10 -2.74
CA SER A 60 4.08 11.90 -1.66
C SER A 60 4.24 13.02 -0.62
N LEU A 61 3.27 13.92 -0.54
CA LEU A 61 3.19 14.94 0.52
C LEU A 61 3.26 14.31 1.93
N ILE A 62 2.83 13.04 2.04
CA ILE A 62 2.92 12.19 3.24
C ILE A 62 4.36 11.78 3.55
N PHE A 63 5.23 11.60 2.55
CA PHE A 63 6.64 11.33 2.80
C PHE A 63 7.36 12.58 3.35
N PHE A 64 6.97 13.78 2.89
CA PHE A 64 7.51 15.03 3.40
C PHE A 64 7.04 15.31 4.84
N ILE A 65 5.74 15.16 5.11
CA ILE A 65 5.17 15.31 6.46
C ILE A 65 5.67 14.21 7.40
N GLY A 66 5.68 12.95 6.94
CA GLY A 66 6.12 11.79 7.72
C GLY A 66 7.62 11.78 8.02
N SER A 67 8.47 12.19 7.08
CA SER A 67 9.92 12.30 7.32
C SER A 67 10.27 13.39 8.33
N ARG A 68 9.47 14.46 8.39
CA ARG A 68 9.65 15.54 9.38
C ARG A 68 9.12 15.16 10.75
N LEU A 69 8.03 14.39 10.82
CA LEU A 69 7.37 14.03 12.06
C LEU A 69 7.95 12.77 12.74
N PHE A 70 8.58 11.86 11.98
CA PHE A 70 9.13 10.58 12.49
C PHE A 70 10.65 10.42 12.24
N ALA A 71 11.38 11.53 12.12
CA ALA A 71 12.83 11.54 11.91
C ALA A 71 13.63 10.73 12.96
N GLU A 72 13.22 10.76 14.24
CA GLU A 72 13.90 10.02 15.33
C GLU A 72 13.66 8.50 15.30
N LYS A 73 12.42 8.06 15.02
CA LYS A 73 12.06 6.62 14.99
C LYS A 73 12.56 5.90 13.73
N ASN A 74 13.00 6.64 12.73
CA ASN A 74 13.51 6.11 11.46
C ASN A 74 14.90 5.49 11.56
N ARG A 75 15.67 5.82 12.61
CA ARG A 75 17.12 5.56 12.65
C ARG A 75 17.49 4.09 12.91
N ASN A 76 16.60 3.32 13.56
CA ASN A 76 16.83 1.92 13.94
C ASN A 76 15.68 0.98 13.53
N ALA A 77 14.74 1.45 12.71
CA ALA A 77 13.57 0.66 12.36
C ALA A 77 13.87 -0.34 11.22
N PRO A 78 13.30 -1.57 11.27
CA PRO A 78 13.33 -2.48 10.15
C PRO A 78 12.72 -1.82 8.91
N THR A 79 13.23 -2.22 7.75
CA THR A 79 12.99 -1.53 6.49
C THR A 79 12.34 -2.50 5.50
N ASP A 80 11.27 -2.05 4.84
CA ASP A 80 10.54 -2.83 3.84
C ASP A 80 11.01 -2.53 2.41
N ASP A 81 10.78 -3.49 1.51
CA ASP A 81 11.03 -3.32 0.08
C ASP A 81 10.07 -2.25 -0.50
N PRO A 82 10.60 -1.19 -1.16
CA PRO A 82 9.77 -0.17 -1.79
C PRO A 82 8.80 -0.72 -2.86
N ARG A 83 9.09 -1.86 -3.48
CA ARG A 83 8.19 -2.50 -4.46
C ARG A 83 6.92 -3.00 -3.80
N LEU A 84 7.03 -3.64 -2.63
CA LEU A 84 5.88 -4.12 -1.84
C LEU A 84 4.97 -2.95 -1.44
N ILE A 85 5.56 -1.84 -1.00
CA ILE A 85 4.81 -0.65 -0.60
C ILE A 85 4.06 -0.03 -1.78
N ARG A 86 4.72 0.06 -2.94
CA ARG A 86 4.06 0.54 -4.16
C ARG A 86 2.92 -0.37 -4.57
N PHE A 87 3.12 -1.68 -4.54
CA PHE A 87 2.08 -2.66 -4.87
C PHE A 87 0.85 -2.52 -3.96
N ASN A 88 1.07 -2.39 -2.64
CA ASN A 88 -0.01 -2.16 -1.69
C ASN A 88 -0.75 -0.84 -1.96
N ASN A 89 -0.02 0.24 -2.25
CA ASN A 89 -0.63 1.53 -2.62
C ASN A 89 -1.37 1.46 -3.96
N THR A 90 -0.92 0.66 -4.92
CA THR A 90 -1.64 0.42 -6.18
C THR A 90 -2.98 -0.26 -5.91
N ILE A 91 -3.02 -1.29 -5.06
CA ILE A 91 -4.28 -1.94 -4.66
C ILE A 91 -5.21 -0.93 -4.02
N ALA A 92 -4.70 -0.13 -3.06
CA ALA A 92 -5.50 0.91 -2.42
C ALA A 92 -6.07 1.90 -3.44
N THR A 93 -5.24 2.39 -4.35
CA THR A 93 -5.63 3.32 -5.42
C THR A 93 -6.70 2.72 -6.33
N LEU A 94 -6.60 1.44 -6.69
CA LEU A 94 -7.60 0.76 -7.52
C LEU A 94 -8.94 0.63 -6.79
N LEU A 95 -8.94 0.20 -5.52
CA LEU A 95 -10.17 0.08 -4.73
C LEU A 95 -10.87 1.44 -4.57
N LEU A 96 -10.11 2.47 -4.21
CA LEU A 96 -10.62 3.83 -4.11
C LEU A 96 -11.09 4.38 -5.47
N GLY A 97 -10.37 4.10 -6.55
CA GLY A 97 -10.75 4.50 -7.91
C GLY A 97 -12.06 3.88 -8.36
N PHE A 98 -12.25 2.58 -8.13
CA PHE A 98 -13.54 1.92 -8.36
C PHE A 98 -14.63 2.47 -7.45
N ALA A 99 -14.32 2.84 -6.20
CA ALA A 99 -15.27 3.51 -5.32
C ALA A 99 -15.71 4.86 -5.89
N GLN A 100 -14.80 5.67 -6.45
CA GLN A 100 -15.16 6.91 -7.12
C GLN A 100 -16.05 6.68 -8.34
N ILE A 101 -15.75 5.66 -9.16
CA ILE A 101 -16.59 5.30 -10.31
C ILE A 101 -17.99 4.89 -9.84
N ALA A 102 -18.10 4.11 -8.75
CA ALA A 102 -19.38 3.74 -8.16
C ALA A 102 -20.18 4.97 -7.67
N PHE A 103 -19.51 5.94 -7.05
CA PHE A 103 -20.14 7.20 -6.66
C PHE A 103 -20.63 8.01 -7.87
N LEU A 104 -19.85 8.05 -8.95
CA LEU A 104 -20.25 8.72 -10.21
C LEU A 104 -21.47 8.05 -10.87
N LEU A 105 -21.56 6.72 -10.80
CA LEU A 105 -22.70 5.94 -11.28
C LEU A 105 -23.92 6.01 -10.34
N HIS A 106 -23.91 6.90 -9.34
CA HIS A 106 -24.98 7.03 -8.33
C HIS A 106 -25.24 5.70 -7.58
N ALA A 107 -24.23 4.85 -7.44
CA ALA A 107 -24.27 3.61 -6.67
C ALA A 107 -23.45 3.75 -5.36
N PRO A 108 -23.92 4.57 -4.39
CA PRO A 108 -23.15 4.87 -3.19
C PRO A 108 -22.86 3.63 -2.34
N LEU A 109 -23.79 2.66 -2.33
CA LEU A 109 -23.62 1.41 -1.61
C LEU A 109 -22.36 0.64 -2.06
N ALA A 110 -22.12 0.56 -3.38
CA ALA A 110 -20.95 -0.08 -3.93
C ALA A 110 -19.65 0.69 -3.59
N GLY A 111 -19.70 2.03 -3.62
CA GLY A 111 -18.58 2.88 -3.21
C GLY A 111 -18.19 2.71 -1.74
N TRP A 112 -19.19 2.58 -0.86
CA TRP A 112 -18.96 2.31 0.57
C TRP A 112 -18.42 0.91 0.84
N ILE A 113 -18.91 -0.11 0.14
CA ILE A 113 -18.40 -1.49 0.26
C ILE A 113 -16.92 -1.54 -0.16
N LEU A 114 -16.56 -0.92 -1.28
CA LEU A 114 -15.17 -0.87 -1.77
C LEU A 114 -14.26 -0.11 -0.80
N SER A 115 -14.73 1.02 -0.27
CA SER A 115 -14.00 1.79 0.73
C SER A 115 -13.85 1.01 2.04
N GLY A 116 -14.89 0.30 2.48
CA GLY A 116 -14.85 -0.57 3.66
C GLY A 116 -13.87 -1.73 3.50
N MET A 117 -13.83 -2.36 2.32
CA MET A 117 -12.86 -3.42 2.00
C MET A 117 -11.42 -2.92 2.09
N LEU A 118 -11.16 -1.68 1.65
CA LEU A 118 -9.86 -1.04 1.85
C LEU A 118 -9.55 -0.81 3.34
N GLY A 119 -10.54 -0.37 4.12
CA GLY A 119 -10.41 -0.24 5.57
C GLY A 119 -10.01 -1.56 6.23
N VAL A 120 -10.67 -2.66 5.88
CA VAL A 120 -10.32 -4.00 6.38
C VAL A 120 -8.90 -4.39 5.95
N ALA A 121 -8.54 -4.20 4.69
CA ALA A 121 -7.22 -4.54 4.18
C ALA A 121 -6.09 -3.77 4.92
N THR A 122 -6.30 -2.47 5.19
CA THR A 122 -5.35 -1.63 5.93
C THR A 122 -5.29 -1.97 7.42
N ALA A 123 -6.41 -2.34 8.03
CA ALA A 123 -6.43 -2.82 9.41
C ALA A 123 -5.66 -4.14 9.59
N VAL A 124 -5.84 -5.09 8.67
CA VAL A 124 -5.11 -6.38 8.67
C VAL A 124 -3.62 -6.16 8.46
N ALA A 125 -3.23 -5.20 7.61
CA ALA A 125 -1.84 -4.82 7.41
C ALA A 125 -1.20 -4.21 8.68
N LEU A 126 -1.93 -3.40 9.45
CA LEU A 126 -1.48 -2.89 10.75
C LEU A 126 -1.32 -4.00 11.79
N GLY A 127 -2.14 -5.04 11.72
CA GLY A 127 -2.06 -6.25 12.55
C GLY A 127 -0.85 -7.14 12.24
N GLY A 128 -0.04 -6.81 11.24
CA GLY A 128 1.18 -7.54 10.89
C GLY A 128 1.03 -8.55 9.74
N PHE A 129 -0.16 -8.67 9.15
CA PHE A 129 -0.38 -9.48 7.96
C PHE A 129 -0.68 -8.60 6.76
N CYS A 130 0.30 -8.38 5.89
CA CYS A 130 0.09 -7.62 4.67
C CYS A 130 -0.44 -8.55 3.56
N LEU A 131 -1.75 -8.51 3.31
CA LEU A 131 -2.41 -9.19 2.17
C LEU A 131 -1.71 -8.86 0.84
N GLY A 132 -1.22 -7.63 0.69
CA GLY A 132 -0.45 -7.22 -0.49
C GLY A 132 0.86 -7.99 -0.65
N CYS A 133 1.57 -8.30 0.44
CA CYS A 133 2.79 -9.11 0.38
C CYS A 133 2.50 -10.54 -0.07
N PHE A 134 1.43 -11.14 0.46
CA PHE A 134 0.98 -12.48 0.07
C PHE A 134 0.59 -12.52 -1.42
N LEU A 135 -0.20 -11.55 -1.88
CA LEU A 135 -0.65 -11.47 -3.26
C LEU A 135 0.51 -11.19 -4.23
N PHE A 136 1.45 -10.32 -3.85
CA PHE A 136 2.66 -10.04 -4.64
C PHE A 136 3.52 -11.30 -4.83
N TYR A 137 3.73 -12.05 -3.75
CA TYR A 137 4.50 -13.28 -3.80
C TYR A 137 3.82 -14.32 -4.68
N GLN A 138 2.50 -14.50 -4.56
CA GLN A 138 1.77 -15.43 -5.40
C GLN A 138 1.77 -15.03 -6.88
N PHE A 139 1.57 -13.74 -7.16
CA PHE A 139 1.64 -13.22 -8.51
C PHE A 139 3.02 -13.48 -9.14
N ASN A 140 4.10 -13.28 -8.36
CA ASN A 140 5.46 -13.51 -8.84
C ASN A 140 5.74 -15.00 -9.09
N ILE A 141 5.26 -15.91 -8.23
CA ILE A 141 5.37 -17.36 -8.45
C ILE A 141 4.62 -17.78 -9.72
N GLN A 142 3.37 -17.31 -9.89
CA GLN A 142 2.57 -17.65 -11.07
C GLN A 142 3.22 -17.13 -12.34
N ARG A 143 3.73 -15.89 -12.33
CA ARG A 143 4.50 -15.31 -13.44
C ARG A 143 5.74 -16.15 -13.75
N TYR A 144 6.49 -16.58 -12.75
CA TYR A 144 7.66 -17.43 -12.97
C TYR A 144 7.28 -18.79 -13.59
N LYS A 145 6.18 -19.41 -13.17
CA LYS A 145 5.68 -20.65 -13.78
C LYS A 145 5.23 -20.47 -15.24
N LEU A 146 4.59 -19.35 -15.56
CA LEU A 146 4.09 -19.04 -16.91
C LEU A 146 5.18 -18.58 -17.88
N PHE A 147 6.15 -17.78 -17.42
CA PHE A 147 7.19 -17.18 -18.27
C PHE A 147 8.54 -17.88 -18.17
N GLY A 148 8.85 -18.57 -17.07
CA GLY A 148 10.08 -19.36 -16.91
C GLY A 148 10.14 -20.57 -17.84
N GLN A 149 8.99 -21.13 -18.24
CA GLN A 149 8.94 -22.18 -19.26
C GLN A 149 9.23 -21.69 -20.68
N ARG A 150 9.25 -20.37 -20.93
CA ARG A 150 9.50 -19.81 -22.27
C ARG A 150 10.99 -19.72 -22.59
N SER A 151 11.82 -19.37 -21.61
CA SER A 151 13.29 -19.31 -21.80
C SER A 151 13.93 -20.68 -22.03
N GLU A 152 13.37 -21.76 -21.49
CA GLU A 152 13.90 -23.11 -21.74
C GLU A 152 13.53 -23.64 -23.14
N LYS A 153 12.39 -23.20 -23.70
CA LYS A 153 11.99 -23.56 -25.07
C LYS A 153 12.74 -22.80 -26.16
N GLU A 154 13.26 -21.60 -25.88
CA GLU A 154 14.06 -20.81 -26.85
C GLU A 154 15.54 -21.22 -26.93
N SER A 155 16.07 -21.94 -25.92
CA SER A 155 17.47 -22.43 -25.95
C SER A 155 17.63 -23.81 -26.59
N GLN A 156 16.54 -24.47 -27.00
CA GLN A 156 16.53 -25.76 -27.70
C GLN A 156 15.95 -25.68 -29.13
N GLY A 157 15.71 -24.47 -29.66
CA GLY A 157 15.23 -24.22 -31.01
C GLY A 157 16.34 -23.73 -31.94
#